data_AF-A0A971M699-F1
#
_entry.id   AF-A0A971M699-F1
#
_cell.length_a   1.000
_cell.length_b   1.000
_cell.length_c   1.000
_cell.angle_alpha   90.00
_cell.angle_beta   90.00
_cell.angle_gamma   90.00
#
_symmetry.space_group_name_H-M   'P 1'
#
loop_
_entity.id
_entity.type
_entity.pdbx_description
1 polymer ?
#
loop_
_entity_poly.entity_id
_entity_poly.type
_entity_poly.pdbx_seq_one_letter_code
_entity_poly.pdbx_strand_id
1 'polypeptide(L)'
;MKTLKFNDTEVKLSFESYRNNGTLAVEMITVPDEDLYAVITVNLCCPLQTDRLAFVDENNLPGIGAWLKRNKIATPLGYKQRSGFCQYELYSFNRA
;
A
#
# COMPACT_ATOMS: atom_id res chain seq x y z
N MET A 1 -7.13 -15.57 2.66
CA MET A 1 -6.93 -14.10 2.75
C MET A 1 -7.32 -13.65 4.15
N LYS A 2 -6.55 -12.74 4.76
CA LYS A 2 -6.83 -12.22 6.11
C LYS A 2 -7.75 -11.01 6.01
N THR A 3 -8.92 -11.07 6.65
CA THR A 3 -9.81 -9.92 6.82
C THR A 3 -9.30 -9.04 7.96
N LEU A 4 -9.35 -7.73 7.76
CA LEU A 4 -8.92 -6.69 8.69
C LEU A 4 -9.95 -5.57 8.72
N LYS A 5 -9.90 -4.71 9.74
CA LYS A 5 -10.79 -3.54 9.85
C LYS A 5 -10.01 -2.25 9.59
N PHE A 6 -10.48 -1.40 8.69
CA PHE A 6 -9.94 -0.07 8.38
C PHE A 6 -11.09 0.93 8.31
N ASN A 7 -11.06 2.01 9.11
CA ASN A 7 -12.13 3.03 9.19
C ASN A 7 -13.55 2.45 9.27
N ASP A 8 -13.74 1.49 10.17
CA ASP A 8 -14.99 0.76 10.36
C ASP A 8 -15.46 -0.16 9.23
N THR A 9 -14.69 -0.27 8.15
CA THR A 9 -14.94 -1.19 7.03
C THR A 9 -14.10 -2.46 7.17
N GLU A 10 -14.70 -3.62 6.91
CA GLU A 10 -13.97 -4.87 6.75
C GLU A 10 -13.32 -4.92 5.37
N VAL A 11 -12.01 -5.14 5.35
CA VAL A 11 -11.20 -5.11 4.14
C VAL A 11 -10.26 -6.32 4.08
N LYS A 12 -9.87 -6.67 2.86
CA LYS A 12 -8.78 -7.59 2.54
C LYS A 12 -7.80 -6.92 1.60
N LEU A 13 -6.58 -7.46 1.52
CA LEU A 13 -5.55 -6.95 0.62
C LEU A 13 -5.32 -7.90 -0.55
N SER A 14 -5.25 -7.35 -1.76
CA SER A 14 -4.68 -8.02 -2.94
C SER A 14 -3.30 -7.48 -3.25
N PHE A 15 -2.38 -8.37 -3.62
CA PHE A 15 -0.97 -8.03 -3.90
C PHE A 15 -0.67 -8.27 -5.38
N GLU A 16 -0.97 -7.28 -6.20
CA GLU A 16 -0.82 -7.30 -7.65
C GLU A 16 0.50 -6.65 -8.09
N SER A 17 0.62 -6.35 -9.38
CA SER A 17 1.76 -5.65 -9.95
C SER A 17 1.33 -4.62 -10.99
N TYR A 18 1.97 -3.44 -10.97
CA TYR A 18 1.77 -2.43 -12.01
C TYR A 18 2.26 -2.95 -13.36
N ARG A 19 1.41 -2.90 -14.38
CA ARG A 19 1.69 -3.52 -15.69
C ARG A 19 2.92 -2.97 -16.41
N ASN A 20 3.28 -1.70 -16.19
CA ASN A 20 4.35 -1.02 -16.92
C ASN A 20 5.76 -1.38 -16.42
N ASN A 21 5.91 -1.80 -15.16
CA ASN A 21 7.23 -2.04 -14.58
C ASN A 21 7.28 -3.18 -13.56
N GLY A 22 6.17 -3.90 -13.33
CA GLY A 22 6.11 -5.05 -12.42
C GLY A 22 6.28 -4.70 -10.94
N THR A 23 6.30 -3.42 -10.58
CA THR A 23 6.41 -3.01 -9.17
C THR A 23 5.12 -3.34 -8.41
N LEU A 24 5.24 -3.55 -7.11
CA LEU A 24 4.14 -3.97 -6.25
C LEU A 24 2.97 -2.97 -6.28
N ALA A 25 1.78 -3.49 -6.56
CA ALA A 25 0.51 -2.79 -6.36
C ALA A 25 -0.26 -3.47 -5.24
N VAL A 26 -0.53 -2.76 -4.14
CA VAL A 26 -1.35 -3.30 -3.04
C VAL A 26 -2.73 -2.66 -3.08
N GLU A 27 -3.73 -3.47 -3.38
CA GLU A 27 -5.14 -3.05 -3.43
C GLU A 27 -5.84 -3.42 -2.13
N MET A 28 -6.63 -2.49 -1.61
CA MET A 28 -7.54 -2.72 -0.50
C MET A 28 -8.94 -2.94 -1.07
N ILE A 29 -9.53 -4.09 -0.75
CA ILE A 29 -10.83 -4.52 -1.25
C ILE A 29 -11.78 -4.66 -0.07
N THR A 30 -12.99 -4.13 -0.17
CA THR A 30 -14.03 -4.30 0.84
C THR A 30 -14.53 -5.75 0.85
N VAL A 31 -14.76 -6.30 2.04
CA VAL A 31 -15.26 -7.67 2.18
C VAL A 31 -16.75 -7.83 1.85
N PRO A 32 -17.65 -6.89 2.22
CA PRO A 32 -19.09 -7.07 2.00
C PRO A 32 -19.50 -7.17 0.52
N ASP A 33 -18.87 -6.37 -0.34
CA ASP A 33 -19.24 -6.13 -1.74
C ASP A 33 -18.10 -6.39 -2.74
N GLU A 34 -16.89 -6.76 -2.26
CA GLU A 34 -15.73 -7.09 -3.12
C GLU A 34 -15.26 -5.93 -4.01
N ASP A 35 -15.59 -4.70 -3.62
CA ASP A 35 -15.25 -3.48 -4.34
C ASP A 35 -13.88 -2.93 -3.95
N LEU A 36 -13.26 -2.19 -4.88
CA LEU A 36 -11.99 -1.51 -4.63
C LEU A 36 -12.21 -0.35 -3.64
N TYR A 37 -11.66 -0.47 -2.43
CA TYR A 37 -11.65 0.60 -1.45
C TYR A 37 -10.58 1.66 -1.80
N ALA A 38 -9.35 1.21 -2.07
CA ALA A 38 -8.23 2.07 -2.42
C ALA A 38 -7.05 1.26 -2.98
N VAL A 39 -6.16 1.91 -3.72
CA VAL A 39 -4.80 1.39 -3.99
C VAL A 39 -3.86 2.02 -2.95
N ILE A 40 -3.25 1.20 -2.10
CA ILE A 40 -2.42 1.63 -0.97
C ILE A 40 -1.07 2.17 -1.46
N THR A 41 -0.56 1.62 -2.55
CA THR A 41 0.76 1.96 -3.10
C THR A 41 0.64 2.96 -4.24
N VAL A 42 1.72 3.69 -4.50
CA VAL A 42 1.86 4.53 -5.69
C VAL A 42 3.04 4.05 -6.54
N ASN A 43 2.88 4.05 -7.86
CA ASN A 43 3.97 3.78 -8.80
C ASN A 43 4.67 5.08 -9.19
N LEU A 44 5.86 5.32 -8.64
CA LEU A 44 6.69 6.47 -8.96
C LEU A 44 7.80 6.12 -9.97
N CYS A 45 7.79 4.90 -10.52
CA CYS A 45 8.85 4.37 -11.37
C CYS A 45 10.26 4.54 -10.76
N CYS A 46 10.33 4.57 -9.42
CA CYS A 46 11.57 4.75 -8.69
C CYS A 46 12.33 3.42 -8.65
N PRO A 47 13.67 3.39 -8.87
CA PRO A 47 14.46 2.16 -8.82
C PRO A 47 14.43 1.42 -7.47
N LEU A 48 14.03 2.10 -6.39
CA LEU A 48 13.85 1.47 -5.08
C LEU A 48 12.58 0.62 -4.99
N GLN A 49 11.61 0.80 -5.90
CA GLN A 49 10.40 0.00 -5.92
C GLN A 49 10.68 -1.37 -6.52
N THR A 50 10.16 -2.41 -5.88
CA THR A 50 10.29 -3.80 -6.30
C THR A 50 8.93 -4.50 -6.13
N ASP A 51 8.93 -5.82 -6.21
CA ASP A 51 7.77 -6.67 -5.88
C ASP A 51 7.49 -6.75 -4.37
N ARG A 52 8.35 -6.13 -3.53
CA ARG A 52 8.23 -6.09 -2.05
C ARG A 52 8.42 -4.69 -1.46
N LEU A 53 9.03 -3.78 -2.21
CA LEU A 53 9.26 -2.40 -1.78
C LEU A 53 8.34 -1.47 -2.57
N ALA A 54 7.51 -0.71 -1.88
CA ALA A 54 6.60 0.24 -2.53
C ALA A 54 6.40 1.49 -1.70
N PHE A 55 6.16 2.61 -2.39
CA PHE A 55 5.78 3.86 -1.76
C PHE A 55 4.31 3.82 -1.38
N VAL A 56 3.98 4.22 -0.15
CA VAL A 56 2.62 4.19 0.40
C VAL A 56 1.95 5.55 0.23
N ASP A 57 0.72 5.54 -0.28
CA ASP A 57 -0.09 6.73 -0.51
C ASP A 57 -0.92 7.13 0.70
N GLU A 58 -0.24 7.69 1.70
CA GLU A 58 -0.90 8.28 2.86
C GLU A 58 -1.56 9.64 2.55
N ASN A 59 -1.33 10.20 1.35
CA ASN A 59 -1.96 11.45 0.92
C ASN A 59 -3.42 11.21 0.51
N ASN A 60 -3.68 10.10 -0.18
CA ASN A 60 -5.03 9.68 -0.55
C ASN A 60 -5.70 8.76 0.49
N LEU A 61 -4.91 8.12 1.36
CA LEU A 61 -5.43 7.25 2.42
C LEU A 61 -4.80 7.56 3.79
N PRO A 62 -5.18 8.68 4.44
CA PRO A 62 -4.59 9.10 5.71
C PRO A 62 -4.63 8.02 6.79
N GLY A 63 -3.51 7.79 7.48
CA GLY A 63 -3.38 6.80 8.54
C GLY A 63 -3.10 5.37 8.07
N ILE A 64 -3.04 5.12 6.75
CA ILE A 64 -2.74 3.78 6.21
C ILE A 64 -1.36 3.28 6.64
N GLY A 65 -0.35 4.16 6.69
CA GLY A 65 1.00 3.79 7.12
C GLY A 65 1.00 3.26 8.56
N ALA A 66 0.27 3.93 9.46
CA ALA A 66 0.11 3.47 10.84
C ALA A 66 -0.65 2.15 10.93
N TRP A 67 -1.67 1.95 10.09
CA TRP A 67 -2.46 0.72 10.05
C TRP A 67 -1.64 -0.48 9.53
N LEU A 68 -0.82 -0.30 8.49
CA LEU A 68 0.08 -1.32 7.96
C LEU A 68 1.04 -1.82 9.05
N LYS A 69 1.63 -0.89 9.81
CA LYS A 69 2.54 -1.20 10.93
C LYS A 69 1.84 -1.99 12.03
N ARG A 70 0.69 -1.51 12.51
CA ARG A 70 -0.08 -2.16 13.59
C ARG A 70 -0.48 -3.60 13.24
N ASN A 71 -0.81 -3.85 11.98
CA ASN A 71 -1.21 -5.16 11.50
C ASN A 71 -0.03 -6.05 11.04
N LYS A 72 1.21 -5.57 11.18
CA LYS A 72 2.44 -6.26 10.75
C LYS A 72 2.44 -6.63 9.26
N ILE A 73 1.82 -5.79 8.43
CA ILE A 73 1.75 -5.98 6.97
C ILE A 73 3.00 -5.42 6.30
N ALA A 74 3.47 -4.25 6.76
CA ALA A 74 4.63 -3.60 6.17
C ALA A 74 5.40 -2.76 7.20
N THR A 75 6.68 -2.57 6.93
CA THR A 75 7.61 -1.80 7.78
C THR A 75 8.14 -0.60 7.00
N PRO A 76 8.07 0.64 7.54
CA PRO A 76 8.64 1.80 6.90
C PRO A 76 10.17 1.71 6.87
N LEU A 77 10.79 2.22 5.82
CA LEU A 77 12.24 2.23 5.64
C LEU A 77 12.88 3.60 5.85
N GLY A 78 12.08 4.65 6.14
CA GLY A 78 12.56 6.01 6.34
C GLY A 78 12.91 6.79 5.07
N TYR A 79 12.92 6.12 3.91
CA TYR A 79 13.10 6.78 2.61
C TYR A 79 11.80 7.42 2.14
N LYS A 80 11.87 8.65 1.64
CA LYS A 80 10.72 9.39 1.12
C LYS A 80 10.99 9.89 -0.28
N GLN A 81 9.99 9.78 -1.15
CA GLN A 81 10.01 10.31 -2.51
C GLN A 81 8.89 11.31 -2.68
N ARG A 82 9.17 12.42 -3.37
CA ARG A 82 8.19 13.46 -3.67
C ARG A 82 7.71 13.35 -5.12
N SER A 83 6.41 13.59 -5.34
CA SER A 83 5.81 13.82 -6.65
C SER A 83 4.81 14.96 -6.54
N GLY A 84 5.04 16.07 -7.25
CA GLY A 84 4.23 17.29 -7.10
C GLY A 84 4.26 17.83 -5.67
N PHE A 85 3.09 17.95 -5.03
CA PHE A 85 2.96 18.38 -3.62
C PHE A 85 2.91 17.21 -2.63
N CYS A 86 2.85 15.97 -3.13
CA CYS A 86 2.71 14.78 -2.31
C CYS A 86 4.08 14.19 -1.97
N GLN A 87 4.19 13.65 -0.76
CA GLN A 87 5.35 12.91 -0.29
C GLN A 87 4.92 11.51 0.12
N TYR A 88 5.69 10.51 -0.29
CA TYR A 88 5.40 9.10 -0.07
C TYR A 88 6.58 8.45 0.62
N GLU A 89 6.33 7.67 1.67
CA GLU A 89 7.36 6.91 2.36
C GLU A 89 7.45 5.49 1.79
N LEU A 90 8.66 4.96 1.69
CA LEU A 90 8.94 3.61 1.19
C LEU A 90 8.71 2.60 2.32
N TYR A 91 7.97 1.55 2.01
CA TYR A 91 7.69 0.44 2.92
C TYR A 91 8.19 -0.88 2.33
N SER A 92 8.62 -1.78 3.21
CA SER A 92 8.85 -3.19 2.90
C SER A 92 7.62 -4.01 3.32
N PHE A 93 7.00 -4.68 2.36
CA PHE A 93 5.80 -5.48 2.58
C PHE A 93 6.16 -6.94 2.92
N ASN A 94 5.54 -7.45 3.97
CA ASN A 94 5.67 -8.83 4.43
C ASN A 94 4.76 -9.71 3.56
N ARG A 95 5.22 -10.09 2.37
CA ARG A 95 4.58 -11.14 1.57
C ARG A 95 4.82 -12.49 2.27
N ALA A 96 3.76 -13.12 2.77
CA ALA A 96 3.73 -14.51 3.23
C ALA A 96 3.08 -15.38 2.15
#